data_AF-A0A844EHJ1-F1
#
_entry.id   AF-A0A844EHJ1-F1
#
_cell.length_a   1.000
_cell.length_b   1.000
_cell.length_c   1.000
_cell.angle_alpha   90.00
_cell.angle_beta   90.00
_cell.angle_gamma   90.00
#
_symmetry.space_group_name_H-M   'P 1'
#
loop_
_entity.id
_entity.type
_entity.pdbx_description
1 polymer ?
#
loop_
_entity_poly.entity_id
_entity_poly.type
_entity_poly.pdbx_seq_one_letter_code
_entity_poly.pdbx_strand_id
1 'polypeptide(L)'
;QSDSLSFFNGLKSHDVSGAMVKLSEGVKYTSPKAANQIANAYKAYGVVGVYHFWHYGTNEAQYFLDKVKKMGLDKTTWLALDVEAPDLPQKCTAGINKFLGYLYANGYHNLMVYGSASWFKEGRINQAKLHKYAKLWVAAYG
;
A
#
# COMPACT_ATOMS: atom_id res chain seq x y z
N GLN A 1 -3.68 -13.31 -7.42
CA GLN A 1 -3.03 -13.47 -8.74
C GLN A 1 -1.86 -14.46 -8.67
N SER A 2 -1.29 -14.82 -9.83
CA SER A 2 -0.01 -15.55 -9.93
C SER A 2 1.13 -14.71 -9.33
N ASP A 3 2.23 -15.37 -9.00
CA ASP A 3 3.49 -14.79 -8.54
C ASP A 3 4.67 -15.14 -9.46
N SER A 4 4.41 -15.76 -10.62
CA SER A 4 5.43 -16.17 -11.57
C SER A 4 5.97 -15.02 -12.42
N LEU A 5 7.23 -15.11 -12.83
CA LEU A 5 7.83 -14.17 -13.78
C LEU A 5 7.09 -14.15 -15.14
N SER A 6 6.63 -15.30 -15.61
CA SER A 6 5.87 -15.40 -16.86
C SER A 6 4.58 -14.58 -16.82
N PHE A 7 3.91 -14.52 -15.67
CA PHE A 7 2.72 -13.70 -15.48
C PHE A 7 3.04 -12.21 -15.63
N PHE A 8 4.09 -11.72 -14.96
CA PHE A 8 4.49 -10.31 -15.06
C PHE A 8 5.02 -9.94 -16.46
N ASN A 9 5.77 -10.83 -17.12
CA ASN A 9 6.19 -10.60 -18.51
C ASN A 9 5.02 -10.57 -19.49
N GLY A 10 4.01 -11.41 -19.28
CA GLY A 10 2.76 -11.36 -20.06
C GLY A 10 2.00 -10.06 -19.86
N LEU A 11 1.97 -9.52 -18.63
CA LEU A 11 1.40 -8.19 -18.40
C LEU A 11 2.23 -7.07 -19.02
N LYS A 12 3.56 -7.20 -19.05
CA LYS A 12 4.45 -6.24 -19.72
C LYS A 12 4.15 -6.11 -21.22
N SER A 13 3.71 -7.18 -21.90
CA SER A 13 3.29 -7.09 -23.31
C SER A 13 1.96 -6.35 -23.50
N HIS A 14 1.28 -5.98 -22.41
CA HIS A 14 0.11 -5.10 -22.39
C HIS A 14 0.44 -3.74 -21.78
N ASP A 15 1.68 -3.27 -21.94
CA ASP A 15 2.17 -1.97 -21.48
C ASP A 15 2.09 -1.72 -19.97
N VAL A 16 1.98 -2.78 -19.17
CA VAL A 16 2.09 -2.69 -17.71
C VAL A 16 3.54 -2.36 -17.33
N SER A 17 3.71 -1.29 -16.56
CA SER A 17 5.02 -0.73 -16.19
C SER A 17 5.37 -0.87 -14.70
N GLY A 18 4.59 -1.60 -13.92
CA GLY A 18 4.80 -1.76 -12.49
C GLY A 18 3.70 -2.59 -11.82
N ALA A 19 3.88 -2.90 -10.54
CA ALA A 19 2.89 -3.61 -9.74
C ALA A 19 2.79 -3.06 -8.32
N MET A 20 1.58 -3.10 -7.76
CA MET A 20 1.32 -2.92 -6.33
C MET A 20 1.00 -4.28 -5.71
N VAL A 21 1.83 -4.72 -4.76
CA VAL A 21 1.74 -6.06 -4.15
C VAL A 21 1.18 -5.98 -2.74
N LYS A 22 0.19 -6.81 -2.41
CA LYS A 22 -0.29 -6.94 -1.03
C LYS A 22 0.83 -7.54 -0.19
N LEU A 23 1.31 -6.79 0.80
CA LEU A 23 2.36 -7.28 1.69
C LEU A 23 1.79 -7.83 2.99
N SER A 24 0.89 -7.09 3.63
CA SER A 24 0.33 -7.47 4.93
C SER A 24 -1.08 -6.94 5.16
N GLU A 25 -1.72 -7.50 6.19
CA GLU A 25 -3.04 -7.12 6.67
C GLU A 25 -3.09 -7.28 8.19
N GLY A 26 -3.56 -6.24 8.89
CA GLY A 26 -3.55 -6.23 10.34
C GLY A 26 -2.15 -6.49 10.90
N VAL A 27 -2.06 -7.27 11.97
CA VAL A 27 -0.77 -7.67 12.58
C VAL A 27 -0.49 -9.16 12.50
N LYS A 28 -1.34 -9.91 11.80
CA LYS A 28 -1.27 -11.38 11.77
C LYS A 28 -1.00 -11.92 10.38
N TYR A 29 -1.40 -11.21 9.33
CA TYR A 29 -1.28 -11.70 7.96
C TYR A 29 -0.12 -11.04 7.22
N THR A 30 0.75 -11.86 6.66
CA THR A 30 1.71 -11.48 5.62
C THR A 30 1.40 -12.33 4.40
N SER A 31 1.33 -11.72 3.22
CA SER A 31 1.02 -12.44 2.00
C SER A 31 2.11 -13.48 1.71
N PRO A 32 1.76 -14.78 1.59
CA PRO A 32 2.74 -15.83 1.29
C PRO A 32 3.33 -15.70 -0.12
N LYS A 33 2.67 -14.94 -1.00
CA LYS A 33 3.11 -14.69 -2.37
C LYS A 33 3.94 -13.42 -2.51
N ALA A 34 3.98 -12.55 -1.49
CA ALA A 34 4.59 -11.23 -1.60
C ALA A 34 6.06 -11.31 -2.05
N ALA A 35 6.87 -12.21 -1.49
CA ALA A 35 8.28 -12.34 -1.85
C ALA A 35 8.47 -12.60 -3.36
N ASN A 36 7.78 -13.60 -3.91
CA ASN A 36 7.85 -13.93 -5.33
C ASN A 36 7.26 -12.81 -6.21
N GLN A 37 6.12 -12.23 -5.80
CA GLN A 37 5.49 -11.14 -6.54
C GLN A 37 6.39 -9.89 -6.60
N ILE A 38 7.02 -9.52 -5.48
CA ILE A 38 7.95 -8.40 -5.41
C ILE A 38 9.14 -8.65 -6.33
N ALA A 39 9.81 -9.80 -6.19
CA ALA A 39 11.00 -10.12 -6.95
C ALA A 39 10.72 -10.18 -8.46
N ASN A 40 9.63 -10.86 -8.85
CA ASN A 40 9.31 -11.04 -10.27
C ASN A 40 8.72 -9.78 -10.91
N ALA A 41 7.94 -8.97 -10.20
CA ALA A 41 7.50 -7.67 -10.68
C ALA A 41 8.69 -6.72 -10.87
N TYR A 42 9.61 -6.67 -9.90
CA TYR A 42 10.80 -5.84 -10.02
C TYR A 42 11.69 -6.29 -11.20
N LYS A 43 11.85 -7.61 -11.40
CA LYS A 43 12.58 -8.14 -12.57
C LYS A 43 11.91 -7.79 -13.90
N ALA A 44 10.58 -7.79 -13.96
CA ALA A 44 9.85 -7.46 -15.19
C ALA A 44 9.86 -5.96 -15.49
N TYR A 45 9.68 -5.11 -14.47
CA TYR A 45 9.36 -3.68 -14.65
C TYR A 45 10.43 -2.71 -14.15
N GLY A 46 11.37 -3.15 -13.32
CA GLY A 46 12.33 -2.29 -12.62
C GLY A 46 11.74 -1.50 -11.46
N VAL A 47 10.45 -1.66 -11.17
CA VAL A 47 9.73 -0.97 -10.09
C VAL A 47 8.63 -1.85 -9.51
N VAL A 48 8.44 -1.76 -8.19
CA VAL A 48 7.34 -2.39 -7.47
C VAL A 48 6.98 -1.54 -6.25
N GLY A 49 5.69 -1.43 -5.94
CA GLY A 49 5.20 -0.89 -4.69
C GLY A 49 4.48 -1.97 -3.89
N VAL A 50 4.28 -1.70 -2.60
CA VAL A 50 3.56 -2.62 -1.71
C VAL A 50 2.47 -1.89 -0.93
N TYR A 51 1.44 -2.63 -0.54
CA TYR A 51 0.36 -2.08 0.26
C TYR A 51 0.02 -2.91 1.49
N HIS A 52 -0.59 -2.23 2.46
CA HIS A 52 -1.05 -2.78 3.72
C HIS A 52 -2.56 -2.59 3.89
N PHE A 53 -3.30 -3.68 4.06
CA PHE A 53 -4.74 -3.66 4.33
C PHE A 53 -4.99 -3.39 5.83
N TRP A 54 -5.57 -2.24 6.13
CA TRP A 54 -5.55 -1.67 7.48
C TRP A 54 -6.85 -1.91 8.26
N HIS A 55 -6.71 -2.33 9.51
CA HIS A 55 -7.81 -2.62 10.46
C HIS A 55 -7.83 -1.68 11.67
N TYR A 56 -7.39 -0.42 11.49
CA TYR A 56 -7.37 0.61 12.53
C TYR A 56 -6.43 0.35 13.74
N GLY A 57 -5.64 -0.71 13.71
CA GLY A 57 -4.68 -1.07 14.75
C GLY A 57 -3.50 -0.11 14.84
N THR A 58 -3.11 0.24 16.08
CA THR A 58 -2.03 1.22 16.33
C THR A 58 -0.63 0.67 16.09
N ASN A 59 -0.47 -0.66 16.06
CA ASN A 59 0.78 -1.38 15.81
C ASN A 59 0.91 -1.90 14.37
N GLU A 60 -0.08 -1.67 13.51
CA GLU A 60 -0.08 -2.12 12.11
C GLU A 60 1.01 -1.44 11.28
N ALA A 61 1.29 -0.15 11.51
CA ALA A 61 2.38 0.55 10.82
C ALA A 61 3.76 -0.06 11.12
N GLN A 62 3.98 -0.46 12.38
CA GLN A 62 5.20 -1.15 12.81
C GLN A 62 5.30 -2.55 12.18
N TYR A 63 4.18 -3.28 12.14
CA TYR A 63 4.13 -4.61 11.52
C TYR A 63 4.41 -4.53 10.02
N PHE A 64 3.76 -3.61 9.31
CA PHE A 64 3.99 -3.38 7.89
C PHE A 64 5.45 -3.00 7.62
N LEU A 65 6.01 -2.06 8.38
CA LEU A 65 7.40 -1.65 8.22
C LEU A 65 8.40 -2.80 8.49
N ASP A 66 8.13 -3.67 9.47
CA ASP A 66 8.92 -4.90 9.68
C ASP A 66 8.92 -5.78 8.43
N LYS A 67 7.76 -5.96 7.78
CA LYS A 67 7.67 -6.74 6.54
C LYS A 67 8.36 -6.06 5.37
N VAL A 68 8.22 -4.74 5.22
CA VAL A 68 8.90 -3.95 4.18
C VAL A 68 10.42 -4.17 4.29
N LYS A 69 10.97 -4.04 5.50
CA LYS A 69 12.40 -4.27 5.76
C LYS A 69 12.83 -5.71 5.50
N LYS A 70 12.02 -6.70 5.93
CA LYS A 70 12.30 -8.13 5.69
C LYS A 70 12.30 -8.51 4.21
N MET A 71 11.52 -7.80 3.39
CA MET A 71 11.52 -7.98 1.93
C MET A 71 12.67 -7.25 1.23
N GLY A 72 13.55 -6.56 1.97
CA GLY A 72 14.67 -5.80 1.39
C GLY A 72 14.25 -4.55 0.62
N LEU A 73 13.04 -4.04 0.84
CA LEU A 73 12.51 -2.88 0.14
C LEU A 73 13.13 -1.59 0.67
N ASP A 74 13.80 -0.86 -0.21
CA ASP A 74 14.52 0.37 0.10
C ASP A 74 13.58 1.57 0.30
N LYS A 75 14.15 2.72 0.68
CA LYS A 75 13.41 3.96 0.98
C LYS A 75 12.73 4.59 -0.23
N THR A 76 13.08 4.17 -1.45
CA THR A 76 12.46 4.64 -2.70
C THR A 76 11.21 3.84 -3.06
N THR A 77 10.95 2.73 -2.38
CA THR A 77 9.75 1.90 -2.60
C THR A 77 8.48 2.67 -2.24
N TRP A 78 7.48 2.62 -3.13
CA TRP A 78 6.13 3.13 -2.83
C TRP A 78 5.41 2.25 -1.81
N LEU A 79 4.97 2.85 -0.71
CA LEU A 79 4.20 2.19 0.35
C LEU A 79 2.79 2.78 0.40
N ALA A 80 1.78 1.94 0.15
CA ALA A 80 0.38 2.35 0.21
C ALA A 80 -0.32 1.83 1.47
N LEU A 81 -1.14 2.68 2.08
CA LEU A 81 -2.12 2.28 3.07
C LEU A 81 -3.47 2.05 2.38
N ASP A 82 -3.99 0.85 2.48
CA ASP A 82 -5.28 0.46 1.92
C ASP A 82 -6.39 0.67 2.96
N VAL A 83 -7.26 1.65 2.69
CA VAL A 83 -8.29 2.18 3.59
C VAL A 83 -9.67 1.80 3.06
N GLU A 84 -10.00 0.52 3.14
CA GLU A 84 -11.30 0.01 2.69
C GLU A 84 -11.96 -1.00 3.64
N ALA A 85 -11.29 -1.36 4.73
CA ALA A 85 -11.82 -2.36 5.65
C ALA A 85 -13.13 -1.90 6.32
N PRO A 86 -14.16 -2.76 6.40
CA PRO A 86 -15.50 -2.37 6.86
C PRO A 86 -15.56 -1.97 8.34
N ASP A 87 -14.56 -2.40 9.13
CA ASP A 87 -14.37 -2.08 10.54
C ASP A 87 -13.68 -0.73 10.77
N LEU A 88 -13.24 -0.03 9.73
CA LEU A 88 -12.68 1.31 9.87
C LEU A 88 -13.76 2.33 10.28
N PRO A 89 -13.42 3.27 11.18
CA PRO A 89 -14.37 4.28 11.63
C PRO A 89 -14.83 5.17 10.48
N GLN A 90 -16.00 5.79 10.66
CA GLN A 90 -16.56 6.73 9.69
C GLN A 90 -15.65 7.93 9.42
N LYS A 91 -14.74 8.29 10.35
CA LYS A 91 -13.71 9.32 10.11
C LYS A 91 -12.35 8.72 10.45
N CYS A 92 -11.61 8.27 9.45
CA CYS A 92 -10.36 7.55 9.65
C CYS A 92 -9.10 8.40 9.36
N THR A 93 -9.25 9.66 8.94
CA THR A 93 -8.14 10.53 8.51
C THR A 93 -7.02 10.69 9.55
N ALA A 94 -7.37 10.81 10.83
CA ALA A 94 -6.36 10.92 11.90
C ALA A 94 -5.51 9.64 12.03
N GLY A 95 -6.14 8.46 11.90
CA GLY A 95 -5.45 7.18 11.93
C GLY A 95 -4.56 6.98 10.70
N ILE A 96 -5.03 7.39 9.51
CA ILE A 96 -4.22 7.41 8.28
C ILE A 96 -2.95 8.24 8.50
N ASN A 97 -3.09 9.47 9.01
CA ASN A 97 -1.95 10.34 9.26
C ASN A 97 -0.98 9.74 10.29
N LYS A 98 -1.48 9.10 11.34
CA LYS A 98 -0.63 8.41 12.32
C LYS A 98 0.17 7.27 11.67
N PHE A 99 -0.47 6.46 10.83
CA PHE A 99 0.17 5.36 10.13
C PHE A 99 1.26 5.87 9.17
N LEU A 100 0.92 6.84 8.30
CA LEU A 100 1.86 7.40 7.34
C LEU A 100 2.98 8.18 8.02
N GLY A 101 2.67 8.94 9.08
CA GLY A 101 3.66 9.67 9.87
C GLY A 101 4.70 8.74 10.51
N TYR A 102 4.29 7.55 10.94
CA TYR A 102 5.21 6.54 11.43
C TYR A 102 6.18 6.05 10.34
N LEU A 103 5.69 5.77 9.12
CA LEU A 103 6.54 5.37 7.99
C LEU A 103 7.50 6.50 7.56
N TYR A 104 6.98 7.73 7.52
CA TYR A 104 7.74 8.93 7.19
C TYR A 104 8.88 9.16 8.18
N ALA A 105 8.59 9.08 9.49
CA ALA A 105 9.61 9.19 10.54
C ALA A 105 10.69 8.10 10.46
N ASN A 106 10.39 6.98 9.79
CA ASN A 106 11.34 5.90 9.51
C ASN A 106 12.02 6.02 8.13
N GLY A 107 11.92 7.18 7.46
CA GLY A 107 12.64 7.52 6.24
C GLY A 107 11.99 7.05 4.94
N TYR A 108 10.76 6.54 4.96
CA TYR A 108 10.01 6.20 3.74
C TYR A 108 9.11 7.37 3.36
N HIS A 109 9.43 8.04 2.25
CA HIS A 109 8.72 9.27 1.85
C HIS A 109 7.81 9.08 0.62
N ASN A 110 7.92 7.95 -0.07
CA ASN A 110 7.03 7.56 -1.16
C ASN A 110 5.78 6.86 -0.58
N LEU A 111 4.86 7.69 -0.06
CA LEU A 111 3.70 7.23 0.71
C LEU A 111 2.40 7.53 -0.02
N MET A 112 1.46 6.59 0.04
CA MET A 112 0.19 6.64 -0.67
C MET A 112 -0.97 6.20 0.21
N VAL A 113 -2.15 6.78 -0.03
CA VAL A 113 -3.43 6.33 0.54
C VAL A 113 -4.27 5.79 -0.60
N TYR A 114 -4.70 4.54 -0.46
CA TYR A 114 -5.74 3.97 -1.31
C TYR A 114 -7.10 4.03 -0.61
N GLY A 115 -8.16 4.28 -1.37
CA GLY A 115 -9.53 4.23 -0.90
C GLY A 115 -10.55 4.47 -2.02
N SER A 116 -11.81 4.16 -1.76
CA SER A 116 -12.88 4.38 -2.75
C SER A 116 -13.25 5.86 -2.89
N ALA A 117 -13.65 6.27 -4.10
CA ALA A 117 -14.08 7.65 -4.37
C ALA A 117 -15.24 8.09 -3.46
N SER A 118 -16.15 7.18 -3.09
CA SER A 118 -17.23 7.47 -2.15
C SER A 118 -16.71 7.85 -0.76
N TRP A 119 -15.70 7.16 -0.24
CA TRP A 119 -15.13 7.49 1.09
C TRP A 119 -14.45 8.85 1.12
N PHE A 120 -13.85 9.27 0.00
CA PHE A 120 -13.34 10.64 -0.15
C PHE A 120 -14.50 11.66 -0.21
N LYS A 121 -15.52 11.40 -1.03
CA LYS A 121 -16.68 12.29 -1.21
C LYS A 121 -17.49 12.48 0.08
N GLU A 122 -17.68 11.43 0.85
CA GLU A 122 -18.39 11.42 2.14
C GLU A 122 -17.57 12.03 3.29
N GLY A 123 -16.29 12.33 3.03
CA GLY A 123 -15.39 12.88 4.05
C GLY A 123 -14.94 11.84 5.10
N ARG A 124 -15.12 10.54 4.84
CA ARG A 124 -14.53 9.48 5.65
C ARG A 124 -13.01 9.58 5.63
N ILE A 125 -12.49 9.80 4.42
CA ILE A 125 -11.11 10.22 4.17
C ILE A 125 -11.14 11.70 3.76
N ASN A 126 -10.79 12.59 4.68
CA ASN A 126 -10.70 14.02 4.40
C ASN A 126 -9.35 14.34 3.75
N GLN A 127 -9.33 14.43 2.42
CA GLN A 127 -8.14 14.70 1.62
C GLN A 127 -7.38 15.96 2.07
N ALA A 128 -8.09 17.06 2.39
CA ALA A 128 -7.47 18.32 2.79
C ALA A 128 -6.72 18.24 4.13
N LYS A 129 -7.02 17.23 4.95
CA LYS A 129 -6.40 16.98 6.26
C LYS A 129 -5.34 15.88 6.23
N LEU A 130 -5.14 15.20 5.11
CA LEU A 130 -4.05 14.24 4.97
C LEU A 130 -2.70 14.96 4.98
N HIS A 131 -1.65 14.23 5.38
CA HIS A 131 -0.28 14.72 5.21
C HIS A 131 -0.02 15.11 3.76
N LYS A 132 0.53 16.31 3.54
CA LYS A 132 0.76 16.90 2.19
C LYS A 132 1.66 16.05 1.28
N TYR A 133 2.51 15.21 1.86
CA TYR A 133 3.38 14.31 1.12
C TYR A 133 2.67 13.05 0.61
N ALA A 134 1.51 12.70 1.16
CA ALA A 134 0.78 11.49 0.78
C ALA A 134 0.16 11.64 -0.61
N LYS A 135 0.43 10.68 -1.50
CA LYS A 135 -0.27 10.56 -2.78
C LYS A 135 -1.58 9.80 -2.60
N LEU A 136 -2.49 9.93 -3.56
CA LEU A 136 -3.78 9.26 -3.55
C LEU A 136 -3.87 8.23 -4.67
N TRP A 137 -4.39 7.06 -4.35
CA TRP A 137 -4.79 6.04 -5.31
C TRP A 137 -6.27 5.75 -5.11
N VAL A 138 -7.11 6.39 -5.92
CA VAL A 138 -8.57 6.38 -5.72
C VAL A 138 -9.21 5.31 -6.59
N ALA A 139 -9.96 4.40 -5.98
CA ALA A 139 -10.79 3.44 -6.71
C ALA A 139 -12.14 4.07 -7.08
N ALA A 140 -12.44 4.11 -8.37
CA ALA A 140 -13.71 4.54 -8.92
C ALA A 140 -14.05 3.63 -10.11
N TYR A 141 -14.95 2.67 -9.89
CA TYR A 141 -15.46 1.80 -10.94
C TYR A 141 -16.72 2.44 -11.53
N GLY A 142 -16.73 2.61 -12.86
CA GLY A 142 -17.84 3.17 -13.63
C GLY A 142 -18.81 2.11 -14.13
#